data_AF-A0A3L5TTD2-F1
#
_entry.id   AF-A0A3L5TTD2-F1
#
_cell.length_a   1.000
_cell.length_b   1.000
_cell.length_c   1.000
_cell.angle_alpha   90.00
_cell.angle_beta   90.00
_cell.angle_gamma   90.00
#
_symmetry.space_group_name_H-M   'P 1'
#
loop_
_entity.id
_entity.type
_entity.pdbx_description
1 polymer ?
#
loop_
_entity_poly.entity_id
_entity_poly.type
_entity_poly.pdbx_seq_one_letter_code
_entity_poly.pdbx_strand_id
1 'polypeptide(L)' 'MSVITRKIDDDHMVLYCKGAPEKVTSLCDPETVPDNFHEILHQYSVQGYRIIALAYRQLDPKLSWHQAQRISRAAHIGN' A
#
# COMPACT_ATOMS: atom_id res chain seq x y z
N MET A 1 -7.95 1.94 2.95
CA MET A 1 -7.55 2.86 4.05
C MET A 1 -6.04 2.98 4.01
N SER A 2 -5.48 4.15 4.33
CA SER A 2 -4.03 4.38 4.32
C SER A 2 -3.58 5.15 5.56
N VAL A 3 -2.32 4.98 5.94
CA VAL A 3 -1.64 5.71 7.01
C VAL A 3 -0.22 6.04 6.60
N ILE A 4 0.27 7.20 7.00
CA ILE A 4 1.68 7.59 6.83
C ILE A 4 2.34 7.52 8.20
N THR A 5 3.51 6.90 8.26
CA THR A 5 4.31 6.77 9.48
C THR A 5 5.75 7.18 9.20
N ARG A 6 6.51 7.45 10.25
CA ARG A 6 7.96 7.60 10.19
C ARG A 6 8.54 6.87 11.39
N LYS A 7 9.46 5.95 11.17
CA LYS A 7 10.18 5.29 12.25
C LYS A 7 11.11 6.33 12.91
N ILE A 8 11.31 6.21 14.22
CA ILE A 8 12.31 7.04 14.92
C ILE A 8 13.67 6.80 14.25
N ASP A 9 14.39 7.88 14.00
CA ASP A 9 15.68 7.94 13.29
C ASP A 9 15.68 7.64 11.78
N ASP A 10 14.51 7.39 11.17
CA ASP A 10 14.41 7.28 9.71
C ASP A 10 14.40 8.67 9.05
N ASP A 11 14.99 8.81 7.88
CA ASP A 11 15.01 10.07 7.11
C ASP A 11 13.78 10.25 6.22
N HIS A 12 13.04 9.17 5.96
CA HIS A 12 11.88 9.14 5.08
C HIS A 12 10.62 8.67 5.82
N MET A 13 9.48 8.90 5.17
CA MET A 13 8.18 8.46 5.65
C MET A 13 7.74 7.23 4.86
N VAL A 14 6.92 6.38 5.47
CA VAL A 14 6.35 5.20 4.82
C VAL A 14 4.84 5.30 4.81
N LEU A 15 4.26 5.16 3.62
CA LEU A 15 2.83 4.99 3.41
C LEU A 15 2.49 3.52 3.48
N TYR A 16 1.52 3.17 4.33
CA TYR A 16 0.90 1.84 4.35
C TYR A 16 -0.54 1.95 3.87
N CYS A 17 -1.01 0.96 3.13
CA CYS A 17 -2.40 0.86 2.71
C CYS A 17 -2.97 -0.54 2.94
N LYS A 18 -4.27 -0.60 3.26
CA LYS A 18 -5.03 -1.84 3.41
C LYS A 18 -6.37 -1.77 2.69
N GLY A 19 -6.81 -2.88 2.10
CA GLY A 19 -8.06 -2.93 1.35
C GLY A 19 -8.37 -4.27 0.70
N ALA A 20 -9.32 -4.25 -0.24
CA ALA A 20 -9.61 -5.40 -1.08
C ALA A 20 -8.38 -5.77 -1.92
N PRO A 21 -8.06 -7.06 -2.08
CA PRO A 21 -6.89 -7.52 -2.84
C PRO A 21 -6.75 -6.89 -4.21
N GLU A 22 -7.79 -6.94 -5.02
CA GLU A 22 -7.82 -6.45 -6.39
C GLU A 22 -7.55 -4.93 -6.43
N LYS A 23 -8.06 -4.19 -5.45
CA LYS A 23 -7.88 -2.75 -5.38
C LYS A 23 -6.51 -2.35 -4.87
N VAL A 24 -5.90 -3.12 -3.97
CA VAL A 24 -4.55 -2.85 -3.48
C VAL A 24 -3.53 -3.19 -4.56
N THR A 25 -3.68 -4.32 -5.23
CA THR A 25 -2.81 -4.74 -6.33
C THR A 25 -2.84 -3.74 -7.50
N SER A 26 -4.01 -3.19 -7.84
CA SER A 26 -4.10 -2.15 -8.88
C SER A 26 -3.37 -0.83 -8.55
N LEU A 27 -2.88 -0.67 -7.33
CA LEU A 27 -2.13 0.50 -6.86
C LEU A 27 -0.65 0.21 -6.68
N CYS A 28 -0.23 -1.05 -6.81
CA CYS A 28 1.15 -1.47 -6.68
C CYS A 28 1.85 -1.43 -8.03
N ASP A 29 3.18 -1.36 -8.00
CA ASP A 29 4.01 -1.63 -9.17
C ASP A 29 3.82 -3.10 -9.57
N PRO A 30 3.37 -3.40 -10.81
CA PRO A 30 3.18 -4.78 -11.27
C PRO A 30 4.39 -5.68 -11.09
N GLU A 31 5.61 -5.14 -11.23
CA GLU A 31 6.85 -5.91 -11.10
C GLU A 31 7.13 -6.36 -9.65
N THR A 32 6.47 -5.72 -8.67
CA THR A 32 6.61 -6.07 -7.26
C THR A 32 5.56 -7.08 -6.78
N VAL A 33 4.56 -7.38 -7.62
CA VAL A 33 3.47 -8.31 -7.29
C VAL A 33 3.95 -9.74 -7.57
N PRO A 34 3.87 -10.67 -6.62
CA PRO A 34 4.25 -12.06 -6.86
C PRO A 34 3.41 -12.73 -7.96
N ASP A 35 4.05 -13.53 -8.81
CA ASP A 35 3.38 -14.24 -9.92
C ASP A 35 2.20 -15.11 -9.45
N ASN A 36 2.32 -15.72 -8.28
CA ASN A 36 1.33 -16.60 -7.68
C ASN A 36 0.23 -15.86 -6.89
N PHE A 37 0.20 -14.52 -6.91
CA PHE A 37 -0.76 -13.73 -6.15
C PHE A 37 -2.22 -14.12 -6.43
N HIS A 38 -2.58 -14.28 -7.71
CA HIS A 38 -3.96 -14.59 -8.12
C HIS A 38 -4.37 -16.01 -7.73
N GLU A 39 -3.44 -16.96 -7.78
CA GLU A 39 -3.68 -18.34 -7.36
C GLU A 39 -3.98 -18.41 -5.86
N ILE A 40 -3.13 -17.80 -5.03
CA ILE A 40 -3.29 -17.77 -3.57
C ILE A 40 -4.59 -17.04 -3.20
N LEU A 41 -4.87 -15.91 -3.85
CA LEU A 41 -6.11 -15.16 -3.66
C LEU A 41 -7.34 -16.02 -3.93
N HIS A 42 -7.34 -16.75 -5.05
CA HIS A 42 -8.44 -17.66 -5.40
C HIS A 42 -8.57 -18.82 -4.42
N GLN A 43 -7.47 -19.47 -4.04
CA GLN A 43 -7.49 -20.58 -3.08
C GLN A 43 -8.12 -20.20 -1.74
N TYR A 44 -7.82 -19.01 -1.21
CA TYR A 44 -8.42 -18.56 0.04
C TYR A 44 -9.84 -18.01 -0.13
N SER A 45 -10.19 -17.46 -1.30
CA SER A 45 -11.53 -16.91 -1.52
C SER A 45 -12.58 -18.04 -1.62
N VAL A 46 -12.26 -19.15 -2.30
CA VAL A 46 -13.16 -20.31 -2.41
C VAL A 46 -13.36 -21.03 -1.07
N GLN A 47 -12.42 -20.89 -0.13
CA GLN A 47 -12.56 -21.39 1.24
C GLN A 47 -13.46 -20.50 2.10
N GLY A 48 -13.93 -19.36 1.59
CA GLY A 48 -14.82 -18.44 2.29
C GLY A 48 -14.11 -17.48 3.24
N TYR A 49 -12.79 -17.34 3.15
CA TYR A 49 -12.07 -16.39 3.99
C TYR A 49 -12.28 -14.94 3.56
N ARG A 50 -12.32 -14.05 4.54
CA ARG A 50 -12.26 -12.61 4.30
C ARG A 50 -10.81 -12.18 4.15
N ILE A 51 -10.40 -11.89 2.92
CA ILE A 51 -9.03 -11.54 2.57
C ILE A 51 -8.86 -10.01 2.62
N ILE A 52 -7.76 -9.56 3.21
CA ILE A 52 -7.37 -8.14 3.24
C ILE A 52 -5.93 -8.06 2.72
N ALA A 53 -5.73 -7.31 1.65
CA ALA A 53 -4.39 -7.03 1.15
C ALA A 53 -3.78 -5.80 1.85
N LEU A 54 -2.47 -5.86 1.97
CA LEU A 54 -1.61 -4.83 2.54
C LEU A 54 -0.52 -4.49 1.53
N ALA A 55 -0.22 -3.21 1.37
CA ALA A 55 0.91 -2.74 0.61
C ALA A 55 1.56 -1.54 1.32
N TYR A 56 2.81 -1.27 0.96
CA TYR A 56 3.55 -0.13 1.49
C TYR A 56 4.39 0.52 0.40
N ARG A 57 4.76 1.78 0.63
CA ARG A 57 5.65 2.55 -0.24
C ARG A 57 6.49 3.51 0.59
N GLN A 58 7.80 3.53 0.34
CA GLN A 58 8.68 4.57 0.86
C GLN A 58 8.41 5.87 0.10
N LEU A 59 8.18 6.95 0.85
CA LEU A 59 7.94 8.29 0.29
C LEU A 59 9.28 9.01 0.12
N ASP A 60 9.30 10.01 -0.77
CA ASP A 60 10.50 10.84 -1.00
C ASP A 60 11.02 11.40 0.35
N PRO A 61 12.32 11.22 0.69
CA PRO A 61 12.91 11.79 1.90
C PRO A 61 12.74 13.30 2.04
N LYS A 62 12.52 14.03 0.94
CA LYS A 62 12.25 15.47 0.93
C LYS A 62 10.82 15.82 1.38
N LEU A 63 9.94 14.83 1.50
CA LEU A 63 8.57 15.05 1.94
C LEU A 63 8.52 15.37 3.44
N SER A 64 8.09 16.59 3.77
CA SER A 64 7.88 17.02 5.15
C SER A 64 6.51 16.58 5.70
N TRP A 65 6.39 16.52 7.03
CA TRP A 65 5.11 16.25 7.72
C TRP A 65 3.98 17.22 7.33
N HIS A 66 4.30 18.51 7.19
CA HIS A 66 3.33 19.52 6.77
C HIS A 66 2.81 19.29 5.35
N GLN A 67 3.66 18.80 4.44
CA GLN A 67 3.22 18.41 3.10
C GLN A 67 2.38 17.13 3.17
N ALA A 68 2.82 16.12 3.94
CA ALA A 68 2.09 14.85 4.10
C ALA A 68 0.64 15.05 4.57
N GLN A 69 0.38 16.00 5.47
CA GLN A 69 -0.97 16.33 5.96
C GLN A 69 -1.90 16.94 4.90
N ARG A 70 -1.33 17.50 3.83
CA ARG A 70 -2.07 18.24 2.79
C ARG A 70 -2.25 17.44 1.50
N ILE A 71 -1.59 16.28 1.37
CA ILE A 71 -1.67 15.45 0.17
C ILE A 71 -3.03 14.74 0.12
N SER A 72 -3.73 14.89 -1.01
CA SER A 72 -4.97 14.18 -1.27
C SER A 72 -4.74 12.68 -1.40
N ARG A 73 -5.76 11.87 -1.10
CA ARG A 73 -5.66 10.41 -1.17
C ARG A 73 -5.26 9.87 -2.54
N ALA A 74 -5.74 10.49 -3.62
CA ALA A 74 -5.33 10.10 -4.97
C ALA A 74 -3.84 10.33 -5.19
N ALA A 75 -3.30 11.44 -4.67
CA ALA A 75 -1.91 11.85 -4.90
C ALA A 75 -0.87 11.09 -4.05
N HIS A 76 -1.22 10.56 -2.87
CA HIS A 76 -0.26 9.71 -2.13
C HIS A 76 -0.34 8.23 -2.51
N ILE A 77 -1.44 7.76 -3.10
CA ILE A 77 -1.61 6.35 -3.49
C ILE A 77 -1.26 6.11 -4.98
N GLY A 78 -1.43 7.11 -5.85
CA GLY A 78 -1.00 7.02 -7.25
C GLY A 78 0.52 7.17 -7.41
N ASN A 79 1.05 6.59 -8.49
CA ASN A 79 2.44 6.76 -8.94
C ASN A 79 2.82 8.23 -9.10
#